data_AF-A0A517PPJ1-F1
#
_entry.id   AF-A0A517PPJ1-F1
#
_cell.length_a   1.000
_cell.length_b   1.000
_cell.length_c   1.000
_cell.angle_alpha   90.00
_cell.angle_beta   90.00
_cell.angle_gamma   90.00
#
_symmetry.space_group_name_H-M   'P 1'
#
loop_
_entity.id
_entity.type
_entity.pdbx_description
1 polymer ?
#
loop_
_entity_poly.entity_id
_entity_poly.type
_entity_poly.pdbx_seq_one_letter_code
_entity_poly.pdbx_strand_id
1 'polypeptide(L)'
;MAQEFRLLLVTPETTLLDQPIQSLRCTLYDGQIGILPGRMPMVGRLGYGELVFEATDGKEERYFVDGGFLQVKGSVISVLTEQAIPAGKLNAADAEKMLEEALDRTAVGDEQCQARQRDQDRARAMLALAHQK
;
A
#
# COMPACT_ATOMS: atom_id res chain seq x y z
N MET A 1 -1.89 16.09 -24.14
CA MET A 1 -3.09 15.75 -23.35
C MET A 1 -2.66 14.66 -22.39
N ALA A 2 -2.63 14.94 -21.07
CA ALA A 2 -2.30 13.92 -20.09
C ALA A 2 -3.40 12.85 -20.15
N GLN A 3 -3.03 11.62 -20.46
CA GLN A 3 -4.00 10.54 -20.58
C GLN A 3 -4.35 10.13 -19.15
N GLU A 4 -5.55 10.48 -18.68
CA GLU A 4 -5.97 10.15 -17.31
C GLU A 4 -6.28 8.65 -17.21
N PHE A 5 -5.95 8.04 -16.06
CA PHE A 5 -6.37 6.68 -15.74
C PHE A 5 -7.01 6.65 -14.37
N ARG A 6 -7.91 5.68 -14.16
CA ARG A 6 -8.71 5.59 -12.95
C ARG A 6 -8.04 4.70 -11.92
N LEU A 7 -7.94 5.17 -10.68
CA LEU A 7 -7.52 4.39 -9.53
C LEU A 7 -8.74 3.92 -8.74
N LEU A 8 -8.83 2.62 -8.54
CA LEU A 8 -9.79 1.96 -7.67
C LEU A 8 -9.02 1.37 -6.48
N LEU A 9 -9.23 1.91 -5.28
CA LEU A 9 -8.70 1.34 -4.05
C LEU A 9 -9.83 0.59 -3.34
N VAL A 10 -9.73 -0.73 -3.30
CA VAL A 10 -10.78 -1.62 -2.81
C VAL A 10 -10.25 -2.39 -1.61
N THR A 11 -11.06 -2.40 -0.56
CA THR A 11 -10.90 -3.29 0.59
C THR A 11 -12.02 -4.34 0.58
N PRO A 12 -11.88 -5.47 1.30
CA PRO A 12 -12.94 -6.48 1.40
C PRO A 12 -14.28 -5.90 1.87
N GLU A 13 -14.26 -4.83 2.67
CA GLU A 13 -15.46 -4.20 3.22
C GLU A 13 -16.08 -3.16 2.27
N THR A 14 -15.25 -2.32 1.64
CA THR A 14 -15.73 -1.23 0.79
C THR A 14 -14.68 -0.72 -0.20
N THR A 15 -15.14 0.01 -1.22
CA THR A 15 -14.29 0.81 -2.11
C THR A 15 -13.95 2.12 -1.41
N LEU A 16 -12.68 2.33 -1.09
CA LEU A 16 -12.19 3.52 -0.38
C LEU A 16 -11.97 4.70 -1.33
N LEU A 17 -11.48 4.45 -2.54
CA LEU A 17 -11.23 5.48 -3.55
C LEU A 17 -11.64 5.00 -4.94
N ASP A 18 -12.28 5.89 -5.69
CA ASP A 18 -12.55 5.75 -7.12
C ASP A 18 -12.41 7.14 -7.76
N GLN A 19 -11.21 7.46 -8.25
CA GLN A 19 -10.94 8.76 -8.87
C GLN A 19 -9.92 8.69 -10.01
N PRO A 20 -9.98 9.62 -10.99
CA PRO A 20 -8.95 9.75 -12.00
C PRO A 20 -7.64 10.28 -11.38
N ILE A 21 -6.52 9.73 -11.82
CA ILE A 21 -5.18 10.08 -11.39
C ILE A 21 -4.23 10.23 -12.60
N GLN A 22 -3.13 10.93 -12.40
CA GLN A 22 -2.10 11.18 -13.42
C GLN A 22 -0.91 10.22 -13.31
N SER A 23 -0.56 9.85 -12.08
CA SER A 23 0.55 8.95 -11.80
C SER A 23 0.26 8.14 -10.53
N LEU A 24 0.77 6.91 -10.48
CA LEU A 24 0.68 6.03 -9.32
C LEU A 24 2.07 5.45 -9.02
N ARG A 25 2.47 5.46 -7.77
CA ARG A 25 3.65 4.77 -7.25
C ARG A 25 3.21 3.86 -6.12
N CYS A 26 3.65 2.61 -6.15
CA CYS A 26 3.32 1.67 -5.09
C CYS A 26 4.47 0.73 -4.79
N THR A 27 4.44 0.17 -3.59
CA THR A 27 5.40 -0.83 -3.13
C THR A 27 4.85 -2.23 -3.45
N LEU A 28 5.53 -2.94 -4.35
CA LEU A 28 5.31 -4.35 -4.61
C LEU A 28 6.15 -5.21 -3.66
N TYR A 29 5.87 -6.51 -3.63
CA TYR A 29 6.65 -7.46 -2.84
C TYR A 29 8.13 -7.57 -3.26
N ASP A 30 8.46 -7.18 -4.49
CA ASP A 30 9.78 -7.27 -5.11
C ASP A 30 10.45 -5.90 -5.33
N GLY A 31 9.85 -4.81 -4.86
CA GLY A 31 10.41 -3.47 -4.96
C GLY A 31 9.36 -2.39 -5.15
N GLN A 32 9.74 -1.25 -5.69
CA GLN A 32 8.82 -0.14 -5.98
C GLN A 32 8.55 -0.04 -7.48
N ILE A 33 7.30 0.28 -7.81
CA ILE A 33 6.87 0.47 -9.19
C ILE A 33 6.14 1.81 -9.35
N GLY A 34 6.47 2.54 -10.41
CA GLY A 34 5.72 3.69 -10.89
C GLY A 34 4.90 3.30 -12.12
N ILE A 35 3.62 3.64 -12.13
CA ILE A 35 2.68 3.38 -13.21
C ILE A 35 2.22 4.72 -13.78
N LEU A 36 2.38 4.82 -15.09
CA LEU A 36 2.00 5.97 -15.90
C LEU A 36 0.90 5.55 -16.87
N PRO A 37 0.22 6.54 -17.49
CA PRO A 37 -0.82 6.25 -18.46
C PRO A 37 -0.31 5.43 -19.64
N GLY A 38 -1.12 4.49 -20.13
CA GLY A 38 -0.77 3.64 -21.28
C GLY A 38 0.14 2.47 -20.96
N ARG A 39 0.37 2.16 -19.67
CA ARG A 39 1.11 0.97 -19.26
C ARG A 39 0.39 -0.32 -19.71
N MET A 40 1.17 -1.32 -20.09
CA MET A 40 0.65 -2.65 -20.44
C MET A 40 -0.09 -3.28 -19.24
N PRO A 41 -1.16 -4.06 -19.49
CA PRO A 41 -1.87 -4.77 -18.42
C PRO A 41 -0.92 -5.66 -17.63
N MET A 42 -1.02 -5.60 -16.30
CA MET A 42 -0.18 -6.37 -15.39
C MET A 42 -0.92 -6.70 -14.10
N VAL A 43 -0.50 -7.78 -13.45
CA VAL A 43 -0.91 -8.10 -12.08
C VAL A 43 0.35 -8.26 -11.25
N GLY A 44 0.40 -7.60 -10.11
CA GLY A 44 1.51 -7.64 -9.16
C GLY A 44 1.01 -7.87 -7.75
N ARG A 45 1.83 -8.51 -6.91
CA ARG A 45 1.56 -8.63 -5.48
C ARG A 45 2.07 -7.38 -4.77
N LEU A 46 1.20 -6.71 -4.02
CA LEU A 46 1.58 -5.55 -3.22
C LEU A 46 2.37 -6.00 -2.00
N GLY A 47 3.39 -5.23 -1.66
CA GLY A 47 4.10 -5.34 -0.40
C GLY A 47 3.44 -4.46 0.67
N TYR A 48 3.96 -4.54 1.89
CA TYR A 48 3.62 -3.58 2.94
C TYR A 48 4.38 -2.29 2.68
N GLY A 49 3.67 -1.17 2.51
CA GLY A 49 4.33 0.09 2.22
C GLY A 49 3.39 1.20 1.79
N GLU A 50 3.96 2.21 1.16
CA GLU A 50 3.19 3.33 0.63
C GLU A 50 2.66 3.08 -0.77
N LEU A 51 1.51 3.68 -0.98
CA LEU A 51 0.88 3.97 -2.24
C LEU A 51 0.73 5.48 -2.36
N VAL A 52 1.41 6.06 -3.34
CA VAL A 52 1.42 7.49 -3.62
C VAL A 52 0.80 7.69 -4.98
N PHE A 53 -0.19 8.57 -5.09
CA PHE A 53 -0.76 8.93 -6.38
C PHE A 53 -0.97 10.42 -6.50
N GLU A 54 -0.98 10.88 -7.74
CA GLU A 54 -1.25 12.28 -8.08
C GLU A 54 -2.66 12.41 -8.66
N ALA A 55 -3.52 13.14 -7.96
CA ALA A 55 -4.87 13.44 -8.42
C ALA A 55 -4.85 14.38 -9.65
N THR A 56 -5.95 14.46 -10.38
CA THR A 56 -6.09 15.37 -11.53
C THR A 56 -5.93 16.85 -11.17
N ASP A 57 -6.16 17.22 -9.90
CA ASP A 57 -5.94 18.57 -9.36
C ASP A 57 -4.46 18.85 -9.00
N GLY A 58 -3.54 17.93 -9.33
CA GLY A 58 -2.09 18.04 -9.04
C GLY A 58 -1.72 17.82 -7.58
N LYS A 59 -2.66 17.37 -6.75
CA LYS A 59 -2.41 17.02 -5.35
C LYS A 59 -1.83 15.61 -5.25
N GLU A 60 -0.72 15.49 -4.54
CA GLU A 60 -0.14 14.21 -4.16
C GLU A 60 -0.82 13.69 -2.90
N GLU A 61 -1.40 12.49 -2.98
CA GLU A 61 -1.97 11.79 -1.83
C GLU A 61 -1.16 10.53 -1.53
N ARG A 62 -1.01 10.24 -0.23
CA ARG A 62 -0.23 9.10 0.27
C ARG A 62 -1.07 8.23 1.18
N TYR A 63 -1.04 6.94 0.91
CA TYR A 63 -1.75 5.91 1.66
C TYR A 63 -0.77 4.82 2.06
N PHE A 64 -0.86 4.35 3.30
CA PHE A 64 -0.31 3.07 3.70
C PHE A 64 -1.23 1.96 3.18
N VAL A 65 -0.63 0.92 2.62
CA VAL A 65 -1.32 -0.24 2.08
C VAL A 65 -0.75 -1.49 2.74
N ASP A 66 -1.64 -2.30 3.30
CA ASP A 66 -1.32 -3.55 3.99
C ASP A 66 -1.29 -4.75 3.02
N GLY A 67 -0.38 -4.69 2.04
CA GLY A 67 -0.21 -5.73 1.04
C GLY A 67 -1.43 -5.91 0.11
N GLY A 68 -1.55 -7.10 -0.46
CA GLY A 68 -2.63 -7.48 -1.38
C GLY A 68 -2.18 -7.57 -2.84
N PHE A 69 -3.00 -7.05 -3.77
CA PHE A 69 -2.79 -7.17 -5.21
C PHE A 69 -3.03 -5.87 -5.96
N LEU A 70 -2.18 -5.60 -6.94
CA LEU A 70 -2.35 -4.55 -7.92
C LEU A 70 -2.67 -5.17 -9.27
N GLN A 71 -3.75 -4.71 -9.89
CA GLN A 71 -4.13 -5.06 -11.25
C GLN A 71 -4.21 -3.80 -12.10
N VAL A 72 -3.49 -3.80 -13.21
CA VAL A 72 -3.57 -2.77 -14.25
C VAL A 72 -4.26 -3.39 -15.45
N LYS A 73 -5.38 -2.79 -15.89
CA LYS A 73 -6.13 -3.25 -17.05
C LYS A 73 -6.56 -2.05 -17.90
N GLY A 74 -5.88 -1.83 -19.01
CA GLY A 74 -6.12 -0.67 -19.88
C GLY A 74 -5.89 0.62 -19.10
N SER A 75 -6.92 1.47 -18.98
CA SER A 75 -6.88 2.73 -18.25
C SER A 75 -7.43 2.65 -16.82
N VAL A 76 -7.57 1.45 -16.26
CA VAL A 76 -8.07 1.23 -14.90
C VAL A 76 -7.03 0.47 -14.09
N ILE A 77 -6.71 0.99 -12.91
CA ILE A 77 -5.85 0.34 -11.93
C ILE A 77 -6.69 0.00 -10.71
N SER A 78 -6.75 -1.28 -10.39
CA SER A 78 -7.41 -1.80 -9.21
C SER A 78 -6.36 -2.23 -8.18
N VAL A 79 -6.42 -1.63 -7.02
CA VAL A 79 -5.60 -1.96 -5.85
C VAL A 79 -6.52 -2.66 -4.87
N LEU A 80 -6.30 -3.95 -4.64
CA LEU A 80 -7.00 -4.74 -3.66
C LEU A 80 -6.09 -4.93 -2.45
N THR A 81 -6.48 -4.41 -1.29
CA THR A 81 -5.71 -4.49 -0.05
C THR A 81 -6.63 -4.84 1.11
N GLU A 82 -6.10 -5.51 2.13
CA GLU A 82 -6.87 -5.76 3.36
C GLU A 82 -7.17 -4.46 4.10
N GLN A 83 -6.16 -3.57 4.17
CA GLN A 83 -6.28 -2.30 4.86
C GLN A 83 -5.57 -1.20 4.06
N ALA A 84 -6.18 -0.02 4.03
CA ALA A 84 -5.56 1.19 3.51
C ALA A 84 -5.82 2.37 4.45
N ILE A 85 -4.75 3.04 4.87
CA ILE A 85 -4.80 4.13 5.84
C ILE A 85 -4.13 5.35 5.20
N PRO A 86 -4.80 6.52 5.13
CA PRO A 86 -4.15 7.72 4.64
C PRO A 86 -2.98 8.12 5.55
N ALA A 87 -1.83 8.47 4.97
CA ALA A 87 -0.60 8.76 5.72
C ALA A 87 -0.79 9.86 6.78
N GLY A 88 -1.66 10.84 6.51
CA GLY A 88 -2.00 11.89 7.48
C GLY A 88 -2.60 11.36 8.80
N LYS A 89 -3.35 10.25 8.75
CA LYS A 89 -3.96 9.61 9.94
C LYS A 89 -3.07 8.55 10.60
N LEU A 90 -1.90 8.26 10.02
CA LEU A 90 -0.96 7.30 10.59
C LEU A 90 -0.29 7.93 11.82
N ASN A 91 -0.35 7.23 12.95
CA ASN A 91 0.26 7.65 14.21
C ASN A 91 1.52 6.82 14.48
N ALA A 92 2.67 7.49 14.63
CA ALA A 92 3.94 6.83 14.85
C ALA A 92 3.94 6.00 16.14
N ALA A 93 3.33 6.51 17.21
CA ALA A 93 3.29 5.84 18.50
C ALA A 93 2.52 4.50 18.46
N ASP A 94 1.47 4.41 17.63
CA ASP A 94 0.71 3.17 17.47
C ASP A 94 1.50 2.15 16.63
N ALA A 95 2.21 2.63 15.60
CA ALA A 95 3.09 1.78 14.80
C ALA A 95 4.30 1.25 15.60
N GLU A 96 4.84 2.03 16.54
CA GLU A 96 5.94 1.61 17.42
C GLU A 96 5.49 0.49 18.36
N LYS A 97 4.32 0.65 18.99
CA LYS A 97 3.74 -0.39 19.83
C LYS A 97 3.48 -1.68 19.06
N MET A 98 2.94 -1.59 17.85
CA MET A 98 2.73 -2.76 17.00
C MET A 98 4.05 -3.47 16.65
N LEU A 99 5.15 -2.71 16.47
CA LEU A 99 6.47 -3.31 16.24
C LEU A 99 7.00 -4.00 17.49
N GLU A 100 6.90 -3.36 18.66
CA GLU A 100 7.33 -3.95 19.93
C GLU A 100 6.56 -5.25 20.22
N GLU A 101 5.24 -5.26 20.05
CA GLU A 101 4.40 -6.45 20.22
C GLU A 101 4.78 -7.57 19.23
N ALA A 102 5.06 -7.23 17.97
CA ALA A 102 5.51 -8.21 16.96
C ALA A 102 6.94 -8.73 17.21
N LEU A 103 7.78 -7.93 17.86
CA LEU A 103 9.12 -8.34 18.30
C LEU A 103 9.07 -9.22 19.55
N ASP A 104 8.19 -8.94 20.50
CA ASP A 104 8.07 -9.73 21.74
C ASP A 104 7.31 -11.05 21.57
N ARG A 105 6.57 -11.22 20.46
CA ARG A 105 5.84 -12.45 20.18
C ARG A 105 6.79 -13.65 19.99
N THR A 106 6.80 -14.55 20.97
CA THR A 106 7.53 -15.83 20.86
C THR A 106 6.85 -16.72 19.82
N ALA A 107 7.56 -17.05 18.74
CA ALA A 107 7.09 -17.97 17.71
C ALA A 107 7.76 -19.34 17.89
N VAL A 108 6.98 -20.42 17.96
CA VAL A 108 7.48 -21.78 18.15
C VAL A 108 6.96 -22.68 17.01
N GLY A 109 7.74 -22.74 15.92
CA GLY A 109 7.42 -23.54 14.74
C GLY A 109 7.39 -22.70 13.45
N ASP A 110 7.57 -23.35 12.30
CA ASP A 110 7.79 -22.67 11.01
C ASP A 110 6.65 -21.71 10.61
N GLU A 111 5.39 -22.10 10.82
CA GLU A 111 4.23 -21.26 10.50
C GLU A 111 4.15 -20.00 11.38
N GLN A 112 4.51 -20.14 12.66
CA GLN A 112 4.46 -19.03 13.62
C GLN A 112 5.63 -18.08 13.42
N CYS A 113 6.80 -18.60 13.01
CA CYS A 113 7.93 -17.78 12.61
C CYS A 113 7.59 -16.94 11.38
N GLN A 114 6.94 -17.53 10.37
CA GLN A 114 6.49 -16.79 9.19
C GLN A 114 5.41 -15.75 9.50
N ALA A 115 4.46 -16.06 10.40
CA ALA A 115 3.45 -15.10 10.82
C ALA A 115 4.08 -13.91 11.54
N ARG A 116 5.00 -14.17 12.48
CA ARG A 116 5.76 -13.13 13.18
C ARG A 116 6.56 -12.26 12.20
N GLN A 117 7.18 -12.87 11.19
CA GLN A 117 7.93 -12.12 10.18
C GLN A 117 7.02 -11.16 9.39
N ARG A 118 5.82 -11.59 8.99
CA ARG A 118 4.84 -10.72 8.32
C ARG A 118 4.39 -9.57 9.22
N ASP A 119 4.10 -9.86 10.49
CA ASP A 119 3.71 -8.84 11.47
C ASP A 119 4.83 -7.80 11.66
N GLN A 120 6.09 -8.25 11.72
CA GLN A 120 7.25 -7.37 11.81
C GLN A 120 7.44 -6.52 10.55
N ASP A 121 7.31 -7.11 9.36
CA ASP A 121 7.46 -6.39 8.09
C ASP A 121 6.36 -5.35 7.92
N ARG A 122 5.12 -5.67 8.33
CA ARG A 122 3.99 -4.73 8.38
C ARG A 122 4.26 -3.57 9.34
N ALA A 123 4.67 -3.85 10.57
CA ALA A 123 4.92 -2.82 11.57
C ALA A 123 6.10 -1.90 11.18
N ARG A 124 7.17 -2.47 10.61
CA ARG A 124 8.30 -1.70 10.05
C ARG A 124 7.86 -0.77 8.93
N ALA A 125 7.01 -1.25 8.01
CA ALA A 125 6.49 -0.43 6.94
C ALA A 125 5.62 0.73 7.45
N MET A 126 4.76 0.48 8.44
CA MET A 126 3.99 1.55 9.09
C MET A 126 4.90 2.59 9.76
N LEU A 127 5.95 2.15 10.47
CA LEU A 127 6.90 3.06 11.10
C LEU A 127 7.68 3.91 10.11
N ALA A 128 8.17 3.29 9.03
CA ALA A 128 8.90 4.00 7.98
C ALA A 128 8.07 5.14 7.38
N LEU A 129 6.76 4.93 7.20
CA LEU A 129 5.85 5.94 6.69
C LEU A 129 5.46 6.99 7.74
N ALA A 130 5.33 6.59 8.99
CA ALA A 130 5.04 7.53 10.08
C ALA A 130 6.20 8.52 10.28
N HIS A 131 7.44 8.09 10.07
CA HIS A 131 8.64 8.93 10.14
C HIS A 131 8.87 9.81 8.90
N GLN A 132 8.26 9.50 7.75
CA GLN A 132 8.36 10.29 6.51
C GLN A 132 7.40 11.50 6.46
N LYS A 133 6.74 11.83 7.57
CA LYS A 133 5.88 13.01 7.73
C LYS A 133 6.65 14.33 7.74
#